data_AF-A0A2G9V1G8-F1
#
_entry.id   AF-A0A2G9V1G8-F1
#
_cell.length_a   1.000
_cell.length_b   1.000
_cell.length_c   1.000
_cell.angle_alpha   90.00
_cell.angle_beta   90.00
_cell.angle_gamma   90.00
#
_symmetry.space_group_name_H-M   'P 1'
#
loop_
_entity.id
_entity.type
_entity.pdbx_description
1 polymer ?
#
loop_
_entity_poly.entity_id
_entity_poly.type
_entity_poly.pdbx_seq_one_letter_code
_entity_poly.pdbx_strand_id
1 'polypeptide(L)'
;MIFSNIIFCFVEAFNEKERRWVMMVARFFIGLGAGTVGVMRAYASTASSLKDRARAITFIQASYVIGMTIGPGIPVAFAPIKFPGLVLGPVHLDMYTAPAWFATLICILSLVLLLILLEENYAGVQEDDSGEDDW
;
A
#
# COMPACT_ATOMS: atom_id res chain seq x y z
N MET A 1 -2.89 1.46 -5.34
CA MET A 1 -3.17 2.43 -4.25
C MET A 1 -2.64 3.84 -4.55
N ILE A 2 -1.38 4.00 -4.98
CA ILE A 2 -0.79 5.33 -5.31
C ILE A 2 -1.66 6.14 -6.28
N PHE A 3 -2.04 5.56 -7.42
CA PHE A 3 -2.91 6.22 -8.41
C PHE A 3 -4.22 6.73 -7.81
N SER A 4 -4.86 5.95 -6.92
CA SER A 4 -6.09 6.39 -6.26
C SER A 4 -5.86 7.55 -5.31
N ASN A 5 -4.76 7.56 -4.55
CA ASN A 5 -4.49 8.66 -3.62
C ASN A 5 -4.13 9.94 -4.38
N ILE A 6 -3.42 9.83 -5.51
CA ILE A 6 -3.16 10.97 -6.39
C ILE A 6 -4.47 11.53 -6.96
N ILE A 7 -5.36 10.67 -7.46
CA ILE A 7 -6.69 11.09 -7.94
C ILE A 7 -7.48 11.76 -6.80
N PHE A 8 -7.37 11.24 -5.58
CA PHE A 8 -8.04 11.82 -4.40
C PHE A 8 -7.47 13.19 -3.99
N CYS A 9 -6.16 13.41 -4.10
CA CYS A 9 -5.57 14.73 -3.85
C CYS A 9 -6.04 15.78 -4.87
N PHE A 10 -6.32 15.38 -6.11
CA PHE A 10 -6.85 16.27 -7.13
C PHE A 10 -8.38 16.46 -7.06
N VAL A 11 -9.11 15.58 -6.38
CA VAL A 11 -10.59 15.64 -6.23
C VAL A 11 -11.06 16.92 -5.57
N GLU A 12 -10.31 17.47 -4.62
CA GLU A 12 -10.68 18.71 -3.91
C GLU A 12 -10.48 19.98 -4.76
N ALA A 13 -9.75 19.89 -5.88
CA ALA A 13 -9.58 20.99 -6.82
C ALA A 13 -10.75 21.13 -7.84
N PHE A 14 -11.67 20.16 -7.89
CA PHE A 14 -12.80 20.14 -8.84
C PHE A 14 -14.13 20.59 -8.22
N ASN A 15 -14.98 21.18 -9.07
CA ASN A 15 -16.32 21.67 -8.72
C ASN A 15 -17.21 20.56 -8.14
N GLU A 16 -18.11 20.90 -7.20
CA GLU A 16 -18.90 19.92 -6.42
C GLU A 16 -19.70 18.90 -7.25
N LYS A 17 -20.12 19.27 -8.46
CA LYS A 17 -20.88 18.39 -9.37
C LYS A 17 -20.07 17.20 -9.90
N GLU A 18 -18.77 17.35 -10.11
CA GLU A 18 -17.90 16.31 -10.69
C GLU A 18 -17.22 15.45 -9.62
N ARG A 19 -17.13 15.97 -8.38
CA ARG A 19 -16.49 15.32 -7.23
C ARG A 19 -16.99 13.89 -6.97
N ARG A 20 -18.27 13.62 -7.23
CA ARG A 20 -18.89 12.29 -7.05
C ARG A 20 -18.35 11.25 -8.03
N TRP A 21 -18.18 11.63 -9.30
CA TRP A 21 -17.66 10.73 -10.33
C TRP A 21 -16.18 10.44 -10.11
N VAL A 22 -15.40 11.47 -9.80
CA VAL A 22 -13.97 11.30 -9.52
C VAL A 22 -13.73 10.48 -8.25
N MET A 23 -14.55 10.64 -7.20
CA MET A 23 -14.51 9.76 -6.02
C MET A 23 -14.85 8.30 -6.35
N MET A 24 -15.81 8.04 -7.26
CA MET A 24 -16.13 6.66 -7.67
C MET A 24 -14.94 6.02 -8.39
N VAL A 25 -14.27 6.76 -9.29
CA VAL A 25 -13.07 6.30 -9.98
C VAL A 25 -11.93 6.03 -8.98
N ALA A 26 -11.69 6.93 -8.02
CA ALA A 26 -10.70 6.70 -6.96
C ALA A 26 -11.03 5.43 -6.16
N ARG A 27 -12.29 5.25 -5.72
CA ARG A 27 -12.75 4.06 -4.99
C ARG A 27 -12.54 2.77 -5.77
N PHE A 28 -12.76 2.80 -7.08
CA PHE A 28 -12.49 1.66 -7.96
C PHE A 28 -10.99 1.28 -7.94
N PHE A 29 -10.09 2.24 -8.08
CA PHE A 29 -8.65 1.99 -8.03
C PHE A 29 -8.12 1.59 -6.64
N ILE A 30 -8.73 2.08 -5.55
CA ILE A 30 -8.48 1.57 -4.19
C ILE A 30 -8.90 0.10 -4.09
N GLY A 31 -10.06 -0.26 -4.64
CA GLY A 31 -10.55 -1.63 -4.66
C GLY A 31 -9.60 -2.58 -5.41
N LEU A 32 -9.12 -2.17 -6.59
CA LEU A 32 -8.07 -2.90 -7.31
C LEU A 32 -6.78 -3.02 -6.47
N GLY A 33 -6.43 -1.97 -5.75
CA GLY A 33 -5.28 -1.97 -4.84
C GLY A 33 -5.40 -2.96 -3.68
N ALA A 34 -6.61 -3.29 -3.22
CA ALA A 34 -6.80 -4.25 -2.12
C ALA A 34 -6.36 -5.68 -2.49
N GLY A 35 -6.33 -6.01 -3.79
CA GLY A 35 -5.87 -7.32 -4.28
C GLY A 35 -4.39 -7.61 -4.01
N THR A 36 -3.56 -6.59 -3.80
CA THR A 36 -2.12 -6.76 -3.55
C THR A 36 -1.81 -7.57 -2.29
N VAL A 37 -2.68 -7.50 -1.27
CA VAL A 37 -2.54 -8.29 -0.04
C VAL A 37 -2.66 -9.79 -0.33
N GLY A 38 -3.52 -10.17 -1.29
CA GLY A 38 -3.66 -11.55 -1.75
C GLY A 38 -2.40 -12.04 -2.44
N VAL A 39 -1.85 -11.23 -3.35
CA VAL A 39 -0.59 -11.53 -4.07
C VAL A 39 0.58 -11.67 -3.11
N MET A 40 0.71 -10.77 -2.13
CA MET A 40 1.79 -10.82 -1.13
C MET A 40 1.75 -12.11 -0.31
N ARG A 41 0.55 -12.55 0.11
CA ARG A 41 0.38 -13.83 0.81
C ARG A 41 0.73 -15.01 -0.08
N ALA A 42 0.26 -15.03 -1.32
CA ALA A 42 0.58 -16.09 -2.27
C ALA A 42 2.09 -16.20 -2.51
N TYR A 43 2.76 -15.07 -2.75
CA TYR A 43 4.21 -14.98 -2.93
C TYR A 43 4.98 -15.49 -1.71
N ALA A 44 4.65 -14.98 -0.51
CA ALA A 44 5.29 -15.44 0.73
C ALA A 44 5.07 -16.94 0.97
N SER A 45 3.93 -17.47 0.53
CA SER A 45 3.60 -18.88 0.67
C SER A 45 4.41 -19.78 -0.28
N THR A 46 4.83 -19.26 -1.45
CA THR A 46 5.62 -19.98 -2.45
C THR A 46 7.12 -19.81 -2.19
N ALA A 47 7.56 -18.64 -1.71
CA ALA A 47 8.96 -18.35 -1.43
C ALA A 47 9.47 -18.95 -0.10
N SER A 48 8.58 -19.40 0.79
CA SER A 48 8.97 -19.96 2.10
C SER A 48 8.96 -21.48 2.09
N SER A 49 9.93 -22.10 2.79
CA SER A 49 9.93 -23.54 3.06
C SER A 49 8.72 -23.97 3.93
N LEU A 50 8.28 -25.23 3.81
CA LEU A 50 7.13 -25.79 4.53
C LEU A 50 7.18 -25.56 6.04
N LYS A 51 8.37 -25.54 6.63
CA LYS A 51 8.59 -25.35 8.07
C LYS A 51 8.45 -23.89 8.52
N ASP A 52 8.79 -22.93 7.65
CA ASP A 52 8.80 -21.50 7.97
C ASP A 52 7.60 -20.72 7.40
N ARG A 53 6.84 -21.33 6.48
CA ARG A 53 5.65 -20.73 5.84
C ARG A 53 4.63 -20.17 6.83
N ALA A 54 4.33 -20.92 7.90
CA ALA A 54 3.40 -20.48 8.93
C ALA A 54 3.91 -19.21 9.64
N ARG A 55 5.21 -19.15 9.92
CA ARG A 55 5.85 -18.00 10.58
C ARG A 55 5.88 -16.77 9.67
N ALA A 56 6.16 -16.93 8.37
CA ALA A 56 6.12 -15.84 7.41
C ALA A 56 4.71 -15.24 7.26
N ILE A 57 3.68 -16.11 7.16
CA ILE A 57 2.28 -15.66 7.04
C ILE A 57 1.81 -14.96 8.31
N THR A 58 2.20 -15.43 9.50
CA THR A 58 1.83 -14.75 10.76
C THR A 58 2.45 -13.36 10.87
N PHE A 59 3.69 -13.16 10.41
CA PHE A 59 4.31 -11.83 10.35
C PHE A 59 3.57 -10.88 9.39
N ILE A 60 3.14 -11.37 8.23
CA ILE A 60 2.31 -10.58 7.29
C ILE A 60 0.98 -10.17 7.92
N GLN A 61 0.33 -11.09 8.64
CA GLN A 61 -0.94 -10.77 9.30
C GLN A 61 -0.74 -9.83 10.51
N ALA A 62 0.35 -9.99 11.26
CA ALA A 62 0.68 -9.11 12.37
C ALA A 62 0.92 -7.67 11.90
N SER A 63 1.69 -7.47 10.83
CA SER A 63 1.92 -6.14 10.26
C SER A 63 0.62 -5.51 9.73
N TYR A 64 -0.26 -6.30 9.10
CA TYR A 64 -1.58 -5.84 8.67
C TYR A 64 -2.45 -5.35 9.83
N VAL A 65 -2.51 -6.11 10.92
CA VAL A 65 -3.28 -5.73 12.12
C VAL A 65 -2.72 -4.47 12.76
N ILE A 66 -1.40 -4.36 12.89
CA ILE A 66 -0.72 -3.14 13.41
C ILE A 66 -1.10 -1.92 12.55
N GLY A 67 -1.06 -2.06 11.23
CA GLY A 67 -1.48 -1.01 10.30
C GLY A 67 -2.94 -0.61 10.47
N MET A 68 -3.85 -1.57 10.63
CA MET A 68 -5.27 -1.28 10.88
C MET A 68 -5.51 -0.58 12.22
N THR A 69 -4.76 -0.92 13.26
CA THR A 69 -4.86 -0.28 14.57
C THR A 69 -4.37 1.18 14.53
N ILE A 70 -3.26 1.44 13.84
CA ILE A 70 -2.67 2.80 13.74
C ILE A 70 -3.43 3.68 12.74
N GLY A 71 -4.03 3.08 11.71
CA GLY A 71 -4.75 3.75 10.62
C GLY A 71 -5.67 4.92 11.04
N PRO A 72 -6.64 4.72 11.95
CA PRO A 72 -7.55 5.80 12.37
C PRO A 72 -6.87 6.88 13.22
N GLY A 73 -5.70 6.60 13.82
CA GLY A 73 -4.93 7.58 14.58
C GLY A 73 -4.29 8.65 13.69
N ILE A 74 -4.00 8.32 12.43
CA ILE A 74 -3.37 9.24 11.48
C ILE A 74 -4.29 10.45 11.18
N PRO A 75 -5.56 10.28 10.77
CA PRO A 75 -6.47 11.43 10.60
C PRO A 75 -6.63 12.28 11.85
N VAL A 76 -6.64 11.66 13.04
CA VAL A 76 -6.78 12.36 14.33
C VAL A 76 -5.53 13.19 14.65
N ALA A 77 -4.34 12.69 14.31
CA ALA A 77 -3.09 13.44 14.47
C ALA A 77 -3.04 14.70 13.60
N PHE A 78 -3.77 14.72 12.48
CA PHE A 78 -3.91 15.88 11.59
C PHE A 78 -5.13 16.77 11.89
N ALA A 79 -5.98 16.40 12.87
CA ALA A 79 -7.11 17.21 13.32
C ALA A 79 -6.76 18.61 13.87
N PRO A 80 -5.58 18.91 14.46
CA PRO A 80 -5.26 20.28 14.90
C PRO A 80 -4.91 21.23 13.75
N ILE A 81 -4.87 20.78 12.49
CA ILE A 81 -4.71 21.65 11.31
C ILE A 81 -6.03 22.43 11.11
N LYS A 82 -6.01 23.73 11.39
CA LYS A 82 -7.17 24.63 11.22
C LYS A 82 -7.57 24.74 9.74
N PHE A 83 -8.88 24.81 9.51
CA PHE A 83 -9.48 25.32 8.26
C PHE A 83 -9.28 26.85 8.21
N PRO A 84 -8.79 27.47 7.12
CA PRO A 84 -8.66 26.97 5.75
C PRO A 84 -7.18 26.70 5.38
N GLY A 85 -6.44 25.96 6.21
CA GLY A 85 -5.14 25.40 5.87
C GLY A 85 -4.13 26.40 5.26
N LEU A 86 -3.29 25.88 4.35
CA LEU A 86 -2.31 26.64 3.57
C LEU A 86 -2.71 26.53 2.10
N VAL A 87 -3.45 27.52 1.60
CA VAL A 87 -3.91 27.57 0.20
C VAL A 87 -2.78 28.08 -0.67
N LEU A 88 -1.96 27.17 -1.20
CA LEU A 88 -0.90 27.50 -2.17
C LEU A 88 -1.41 27.19 -3.59
N GLY A 89 -2.32 28.03 -4.10
CA GLY A 89 -2.85 27.93 -5.47
C GLY A 89 -3.71 26.67 -5.71
N PRO A 90 -3.36 25.76 -6.65
CA PRO A 90 -4.14 24.55 -6.95
C PRO A 90 -4.01 23.43 -5.89
N VAL A 91 -3.14 23.61 -4.90
CA VAL A 91 -2.91 22.63 -3.82
C VAL A 91 -3.55 23.14 -2.54
N HIS A 92 -4.65 22.52 -2.14
CA HIS A 92 -5.32 22.76 -0.87
C HIS A 92 -4.74 21.81 0.19
N LEU A 93 -3.92 22.33 1.09
CA LEU A 93 -3.47 21.60 2.29
C LEU A 93 -4.46 21.85 3.43
N ASP A 94 -5.63 21.23 3.31
CA ASP A 94 -6.68 21.24 4.32
C ASP A 94 -6.71 19.95 5.15
N MET A 95 -7.45 19.95 6.26
CA MET A 95 -7.62 18.82 7.20
C MET A 95 -8.03 17.50 6.51
N TYR A 96 -8.66 17.58 5.34
CA TYR A 96 -9.13 16.44 4.55
C TYR A 96 -8.09 15.90 3.55
N THR A 97 -7.17 16.75 3.09
CA THR A 97 -6.14 16.39 2.11
C THR A 97 -4.78 16.06 2.76
N ALA A 98 -4.48 16.59 3.94
CA ALA A 98 -3.26 16.24 4.68
C ALA A 98 -3.09 14.72 4.96
N PRO A 99 -4.14 13.98 5.38
CA PRO A 99 -4.05 12.52 5.52
C PRO A 99 -3.81 11.79 4.18
N ALA A 100 -4.37 12.31 3.08
CA ALA A 100 -4.21 11.72 1.75
C ALA A 100 -2.78 11.89 1.21
N TRP A 101 -2.14 13.04 1.43
CA TRP A 101 -0.73 13.26 1.12
C TRP A 101 0.18 12.32 1.91
N PHE A 102 -0.08 12.20 3.22
CA PHE A 102 0.68 11.29 4.06
C PHE A 102 0.56 9.82 3.61
N ALA A 103 -0.67 9.38 3.29
CA ALA A 103 -0.90 8.04 2.76
C ALA A 103 -0.21 7.80 1.40
N THR A 104 -0.17 8.82 0.53
CA THR A 104 0.55 8.77 -0.74
C THR A 104 2.06 8.62 -0.53
N LEU A 105 2.63 9.39 0.40
CA LEU A 105 4.06 9.34 0.72
C LEU A 105 4.45 7.97 1.27
N ILE A 106 3.65 7.40 2.19
CA ILE A 106 3.86 6.03 2.68
C ILE A 106 3.80 5.02 1.53
N CYS A 107 2.79 5.14 0.64
CA CYS A 107 2.68 4.21 -0.49
C CYS A 107 3.88 4.30 -1.44
N ILE A 108 4.40 5.51 -1.71
CA ILE A 108 5.60 5.71 -2.51
C ILE A 108 6.82 5.10 -1.81
N LEU A 109 6.99 5.35 -0.50
CA LEU A 109 8.08 4.78 0.28
C LEU A 109 8.03 3.25 0.27
N SER A 110 6.84 2.64 0.44
CA SER A 110 6.66 1.19 0.35
C SER A 110 7.03 0.65 -1.04
N LEU A 111 6.69 1.38 -2.11
CA LEU A 111 7.06 1.00 -3.47
C LEU A 111 8.57 1.08 -3.68
N VAL A 112 9.22 2.14 -3.20
CA VAL A 112 10.68 2.29 -3.28
C VAL A 112 11.39 1.21 -2.49
N LEU A 113 10.95 0.92 -1.26
CA LEU A 113 11.49 -0.17 -0.45
C LEU A 113 11.31 -1.52 -1.15
N LEU A 114 10.15 -1.76 -1.77
CA LEU A 114 9.94 -2.97 -2.55
C LEU A 114 10.93 -3.04 -3.72
N LEU A 115 11.15 -1.97 -4.48
CA LEU A 115 12.09 -1.99 -5.61
C LEU A 115 13.56 -2.20 -5.18
N ILE A 116 13.96 -1.75 -4.00
CA ILE A 116 15.35 -1.86 -3.51
C ILE A 116 15.60 -3.18 -2.77
N LEU A 117 14.65 -3.62 -1.93
CA LEU A 117 14.81 -4.78 -1.04
C LEU A 117 14.22 -6.07 -1.62
N LEU A 118 13.35 -6.00 -2.63
CA LEU A 118 12.85 -7.21 -3.29
C LEU A 118 13.94 -7.76 -4.19
N GLU A 119 14.74 -8.67 -3.65
CA GLU A 119 15.59 -9.55 -4.43
C GLU A 119 14.70 -10.67 -4.98
N GLU A 120 14.57 -10.76 -6.31
CA GLU A 120 13.78 -11.79 -6.99
C GLU A 120 14.45 -13.16 -6.83
N ASN A 121 14.35 -13.77 -5.65
CA ASN A 121 14.71 -15.16 -5.47
C ASN A 121 13.51 -16.05 -5.86
N TYR A 122 13.41 -16.35 -7.15
CA TYR A 122 12.51 -17.38 -7.66
C TYR A 122 12.98 -18.75 -7.14
N ALA A 123 12.43 -19.18 -6.00
CA ALA A 123 12.56 -20.55 -5.47
C ALA A 123 11.83 -21.61 -6.34
N GLY A 124 11.79 -21.40 -7.66
CA GLY A 124 11.25 -22.30 -8.68
C GLY A 124 12.31 -22.91 -9.60
N VAL A 125 13.60 -22.61 -9.36
CA VAL A 125 14.72 -23.36 -9.95
C VAL A 125 15.56 -23.92 -8.80
N GLN A 126 14.99 -24.85 -8.04
CA GLN A 126 15.79 -26.05 -7.78
C GLN A 126 15.69 -26.82 -9.09
N GLU A 127 16.71 -26.65 -9.94
CA GLU A 127 17.10 -27.77 -10.80
C GLU A 127 17.23 -28.97 -9.85
N ASP A 128 16.41 -29.97 -10.14
CA ASP A 128 16.67 -31.34 -9.75
C ASP A 128 18.12 -31.64 -10.12
N ASP A 129 19.01 -31.60 -9.14
CA ASP A 129 20.24 -32.37 -9.19
C ASP A 129 20.40 -33.12 -7.87
N SER A 130 19.33 -33.82 -7.50
CA SER A 130 19.44 -35.05 -6.75
C SER A 130 19.44 -36.21 -7.73
N GLY A 131 20.62 -36.57 -8.23
CA GLY A 131 20.90 -37.93 -8.69
C GLY A 131 21.93 -38.06 -9.80
N GLU A 132 23.20 -38.15 -9.45
CA GLU A 132 24.04 -39.24 -9.98
C GLU A 132 25.20 -39.54 -9.02
N ASP A 133 25.18 -40.78 -8.51
CA ASP A 133 26.19 -41.41 -7.68
C ASP A 133 27.53 -41.50 -8.43
N ASP A 134 28.67 -41.41 -7.73
CA ASP A 134 29.85 -42.23 -8.08
C ASP A 134 31.00 -42.18 -7.03
N TRP A 135 31.25 -43.37 -6.45
CA TRP A 135 32.39 -43.92 -5.67
C TRP A 135 32.55 -43.63 -4.18
#